data_AF-A0A336LCZ8-F1
#
_entry.id   AF-A0A336LCZ8-F1
#
_cell.length_a   1.000
_cell.length_b   1.000
_cell.length_c   1.000
_cell.angle_alpha   90.00
_cell.angle_beta   90.00
_cell.angle_gamma   90.00
#
_symmetry.space_group_name_H-M   'P 1'
#
loop_
_entity.id
_entity.type
_entity.pdbx_description
1 polymer ?
#
loop_
_entity_poly.entity_id
_entity_poly.type
_entity_poly.pdbx_seq_one_letter_code
_entity_poly.pdbx_strand_id
1 'polypeptide(L)'
;METLNLKDLNNTRKAGTEVLFFNRVPKVGSQTFMELLRRLSVRNDFTFHRDAVQRVETIRLAPEQQQELAELVSDLPEPSVYVKHVCYTNFTKFNLPTPIYINMVRDPVERVISWYYYVRAPWYYVERKQAFPDLPLPDPRWLRKNFEACVLRGDQECTYRQGETHEGIGDHRRQSLFFCGHDYECTPFNTDGALQRAKRAVETQYAVVGVLEDLNTTLTVFEKYIPRFFRGATEVYYDEINNGLRINGNAFKPPVSEEVKNIVRRNFTREIEFYEFCRQRLHKQLLATTSVK
;
A
#
# COMPACT_ATOMS: atom_id res chain seq x y z
N MET A 1 24.02 6.90 22.24
CA MET A 1 22.73 6.31 21.83
C MET A 1 21.68 7.41 22.00
N GLU A 2 21.17 7.98 20.91
CA GLU A 2 20.04 8.90 20.98
C GLU A 2 18.83 8.16 21.56
N THR A 3 18.20 8.76 22.58
CA THR A 3 16.98 8.25 23.18
C THR A 3 15.82 8.41 22.19
N LEU A 4 15.33 7.30 21.63
CA LEU A 4 14.18 7.28 20.73
C LEU A 4 12.92 7.77 21.48
N ASN A 5 12.44 8.96 21.14
CA ASN A 5 11.22 9.53 21.72
C ASN A 5 9.99 9.17 20.88
N LEU A 6 8.98 8.55 21.50
CA LEU A 6 7.69 8.23 20.88
C LEU A 6 7.06 9.43 20.17
N LYS A 7 7.16 10.62 20.77
CA LYS A 7 6.55 11.85 20.24
C LYS A 7 7.14 12.24 18.89
N ASP A 8 8.40 11.91 18.63
CA ASP A 8 9.08 12.31 17.40
C ASP A 8 8.74 11.36 16.24
N LEU A 9 8.37 10.11 16.56
CA LEU A 9 7.97 9.09 15.58
C LEU A 9 6.45 9.00 15.36
N ASN A 10 5.65 9.68 16.19
CA ASN A 10 4.19 9.68 16.14
C ASN A 10 3.67 10.91 15.39
N ASN A 11 3.33 10.72 14.11
CA ASN A 11 2.73 11.78 13.30
C ASN A 11 1.20 11.91 13.52
N THR A 12 0.54 10.99 14.23
CA THR A 12 -0.91 11.08 14.49
C THR A 12 -1.29 12.41 15.16
N ARG A 13 -0.42 12.93 16.04
CA ARG A 13 -0.62 14.23 16.72
C ARG A 13 -0.62 15.45 15.79
N LYS A 14 -0.17 15.30 14.55
CA LYS A 14 -0.12 16.36 13.54
C LYS A 14 -1.37 16.38 12.66
N ALA A 15 -2.25 15.38 12.78
CA ALA A 15 -3.50 15.35 12.05
C ALA A 15 -4.43 16.47 12.55
N GLY A 16 -5.16 17.09 11.62
CA GLY A 16 -6.13 18.14 11.92
C GLY A 16 -7.57 17.62 12.09
N THR A 17 -7.76 16.31 11.96
CA THR A 17 -9.06 15.63 11.94
C THR A 17 -8.90 14.18 12.43
N GLU A 18 -9.94 13.61 13.03
CA GLU A 18 -10.06 12.17 13.31
C GLU A 18 -10.57 11.38 12.08
N VAL A 19 -10.06 11.70 10.89
CA VAL A 19 -10.23 10.88 9.68
C VAL A 19 -8.92 10.16 9.39
N LEU A 20 -8.99 8.83 9.34
CA LEU A 20 -7.87 7.98 8.96
C LEU A 20 -7.92 7.67 7.46
N PHE A 21 -6.83 8.00 6.76
CA PHE A 21 -6.74 7.80 5.31
C PHE A 21 -5.72 6.70 4.98
N PHE A 22 -6.22 5.59 4.42
CA PHE A 22 -5.40 4.50 3.90
C PHE A 22 -5.33 4.57 2.37
N ASN A 23 -4.31 5.26 1.86
CA ASN A 23 -4.02 5.36 0.42
C ASN A 23 -3.31 4.10 -0.09
N ARG A 24 -4.03 2.97 -0.04
CA ARG A 24 -3.49 1.61 -0.11
C ARG A 24 -2.66 1.31 -1.36
N VAL A 25 -1.48 0.74 -1.15
CA VAL A 25 -0.68 0.12 -2.23
C VAL A 25 -1.33 -1.22 -2.67
N PRO A 26 -1.33 -1.56 -3.97
CA PRO A 26 -1.72 -2.91 -4.42
C PRO A 26 -0.76 -4.01 -3.93
N LYS A 27 -1.36 -5.17 -3.59
CA LYS A 27 -0.66 -6.43 -3.27
C LYS A 27 0.18 -6.44 -1.98
N VAL A 28 -0.12 -5.54 -1.05
CA VAL A 28 0.48 -5.47 0.30
C VAL A 28 -0.41 -6.08 1.39
N GLY A 29 -1.34 -6.97 1.03
CA GLY A 29 -2.34 -7.52 1.97
C GLY A 29 -3.49 -6.57 2.29
N SER A 30 -3.66 -5.52 1.48
CA SER A 30 -4.62 -4.44 1.67
C SER A 30 -6.09 -4.87 1.75
N GLN A 31 -6.51 -5.97 1.13
CA GLN A 31 -7.88 -6.50 1.28
C GLN A 31 -8.12 -7.09 2.67
N THR A 32 -7.17 -7.87 3.20
CA THR A 32 -7.25 -8.38 4.58
C THR A 32 -7.21 -7.23 5.59
N PHE A 33 -6.35 -6.23 5.35
CA PHE A 33 -6.27 -5.06 6.21
C PHE A 33 -7.55 -4.20 6.16
N MET A 34 -8.21 -4.10 5.00
CA MET A 34 -9.54 -3.48 4.90
C MET A 34 -10.61 -4.24 5.69
N GLU A 35 -10.61 -5.58 5.63
CA GLU A 35 -11.53 -6.38 6.44
C GLU A 35 -11.29 -6.18 7.94
N LEU A 36 -10.02 -6.08 8.36
CA LEU A 36 -9.66 -5.73 9.72
C LEU A 36 -10.23 -4.35 10.11
N LEU A 37 -10.03 -3.33 9.29
CA LEU A 37 -10.60 -1.99 9.51
C LEU A 37 -12.13 -2.02 9.59
N ARG A 38 -12.80 -2.81 8.74
CA ARG A 38 -14.26 -2.95 8.75
C ARG A 38 -14.78 -3.57 10.05
N ARG A 39 -14.09 -4.56 10.60
CA ARG A 39 -14.47 -5.17 11.89
C ARG A 39 -14.16 -4.25 13.07
N LEU A 40 -13.01 -3.58 13.02
CA LEU A 40 -12.63 -2.58 14.00
C LEU A 40 -13.57 -1.37 13.99
N SER A 41 -14.21 -1.04 12.86
CA SER A 41 -15.18 0.05 12.79
C SER A 41 -16.38 -0.19 13.70
N VAL A 42 -16.83 -1.45 13.78
CA VAL A 42 -17.89 -1.87 14.71
C VAL A 42 -17.37 -1.88 16.15
N ARG A 43 -16.17 -2.43 16.38
CA ARG A 43 -15.60 -2.55 17.74
C ARG A 43 -15.25 -1.20 18.37
N ASN A 44 -14.74 -0.28 17.57
CA ASN A 44 -14.19 0.99 18.01
C ASN A 44 -15.09 2.17 17.59
N ASP A 45 -16.30 1.96 17.08
CA ASP A 45 -17.28 3.02 16.81
C ASP A 45 -16.71 4.15 15.92
N PHE A 46 -16.40 3.80 14.68
CA PHE A 46 -16.03 4.74 13.61
C PHE A 46 -16.67 4.31 12.27
N THR A 47 -16.80 5.24 11.32
CA THR A 47 -17.43 4.92 10.03
C THR A 47 -16.39 4.43 9.02
N PHE A 48 -16.69 3.34 8.31
CA PHE A 48 -15.81 2.77 7.29
C PHE A 48 -16.27 3.16 5.87
N HIS A 49 -15.41 3.89 5.16
CA HIS A 49 -15.61 4.30 3.77
C HIS A 49 -14.54 3.71 2.87
N ARG A 50 -14.93 3.35 1.65
CA ARG A 50 -14.01 2.92 0.58
C ARG A 50 -14.42 3.52 -0.74
N ASP A 51 -13.44 3.72 -1.61
CA ASP A 51 -13.66 4.14 -2.98
C ASP A 51 -14.53 3.13 -3.75
N ALA A 52 -15.31 3.64 -4.70
CA ALA A 52 -16.16 2.83 -5.56
C ALA A 52 -15.32 2.01 -6.55
N VAL A 53 -15.86 0.88 -7.03
CA VAL A 53 -15.18 0.08 -8.05
C VAL A 53 -15.13 0.85 -9.37
N GLN A 54 -13.93 1.13 -9.86
CA GLN A 54 -13.71 1.86 -11.11
C GLN A 54 -13.35 0.93 -12.27
N ARG A 55 -13.67 1.35 -13.50
CA ARG A 55 -13.27 0.62 -14.71
C ARG A 55 -11.76 0.59 -14.87
N VAL A 56 -11.12 1.73 -14.67
CA VAL A 56 -9.66 1.89 -14.64
C VAL A 56 -9.33 2.59 -13.33
N GLU A 57 -8.39 2.01 -12.58
CA GLU A 57 -7.92 2.60 -11.34
C GLU A 57 -6.91 3.71 -11.67
N THR A 58 -7.26 4.95 -11.33
CA THR A 58 -6.38 6.10 -11.54
C THR A 58 -5.67 6.44 -10.23
N ILE A 59 -4.38 6.09 -10.15
CA ILE A 59 -3.60 6.25 -8.90
C ILE A 59 -2.96 7.64 -8.76
N ARG A 60 -2.60 8.30 -9.87
CA ARG A 60 -2.10 9.68 -9.91
C ARG A 60 -3.20 10.58 -10.43
N LEU A 61 -3.57 11.57 -9.63
CA LEU A 61 -4.72 12.43 -9.90
C LEU A 61 -4.26 13.77 -10.49
N ALA A 62 -5.06 14.33 -11.41
CA ALA A 62 -4.89 15.70 -11.84
C ALA A 62 -5.11 16.68 -10.66
N PRO A 63 -4.58 17.92 -10.70
CA PRO A 63 -4.72 18.85 -9.59
C PRO A 63 -6.16 19.08 -9.13
N GLU A 64 -7.15 19.20 -10.02
CA GLU A 64 -8.55 19.35 -9.61
C GLU A 64 -9.05 18.10 -8.86
N GLN A 65 -8.73 16.91 -9.36
CA GLN A 65 -9.11 15.64 -8.74
C GLN A 65 -8.41 15.40 -7.39
N GLN A 66 -7.21 15.96 -7.20
CA GLN A 66 -6.53 15.94 -5.90
C GLN A 66 -7.29 16.80 -4.88
N GLN A 67 -7.80 17.96 -5.29
CA GLN A 67 -8.63 18.82 -4.45
C GLN A 67 -9.96 18.15 -4.12
N GLU A 68 -10.67 17.61 -5.12
CA GLU A 68 -11.92 16.87 -4.92
C GLU A 68 -11.76 15.71 -3.92
N LEU A 69 -10.67 14.93 -4.04
CA LEU A 69 -10.36 13.87 -3.09
C LEU A 69 -10.09 14.42 -1.69
N ALA A 70 -9.37 15.54 -1.58
CA ALA A 70 -9.04 16.14 -0.30
C ALA A 70 -10.32 16.66 0.40
N GLU A 71 -11.18 17.37 -0.33
CA GLU A 71 -12.49 17.84 0.14
C GLU A 71 -13.36 16.67 0.59
N LEU A 72 -13.51 15.64 -0.24
CA LEU A 72 -14.27 14.43 0.09
C LEU A 72 -13.81 13.79 1.40
N VAL A 73 -12.50 13.65 1.60
CA VAL A 73 -11.95 13.01 2.81
C VAL A 73 -12.09 13.93 4.03
N SER A 74 -11.95 15.25 3.86
CA SER A 74 -12.11 16.24 4.93
C SER A 74 -13.57 16.41 5.38
N ASP A 75 -14.54 16.16 4.50
CA ASP A 75 -15.97 16.29 4.81
C ASP A 75 -16.58 15.03 5.46
N LEU A 76 -15.80 13.97 5.65
CA LEU A 76 -16.28 12.74 6.31
C LEU A 76 -16.61 13.01 7.79
N PRO A 77 -17.66 12.36 8.34
CA PRO A 77 -18.00 12.48 9.74
C PRO A 77 -16.88 11.91 10.63
N GLU A 78 -16.47 12.63 11.66
CA GLU A 78 -15.43 12.16 12.58
C GLU A 78 -16.02 11.26 13.69
N PRO A 79 -15.42 10.09 13.99
CA PRO A 79 -14.25 9.51 13.36
C PRO A 79 -14.61 8.60 12.17
N SER A 80 -13.77 8.64 11.13
CA SER A 80 -13.95 7.84 9.92
C SER A 80 -12.66 7.28 9.36
N VAL A 81 -12.80 6.23 8.55
CA VAL A 81 -11.74 5.66 7.74
C VAL A 81 -12.11 5.82 6.27
N TYR A 82 -11.20 6.32 5.45
CA TYR A 82 -11.31 6.29 3.98
C TYR A 82 -10.21 5.42 3.37
N VAL A 83 -10.57 4.57 2.41
CA VAL A 83 -9.62 3.68 1.74
C VAL A 83 -9.71 3.84 0.22
N LYS A 84 -8.58 4.18 -0.43
CA LYS A 84 -8.50 4.35 -1.89
C LYS A 84 -7.13 3.93 -2.42
N HIS A 85 -7.07 3.37 -3.62
CA HIS A 85 -5.82 3.19 -4.35
C HIS A 85 -5.38 4.51 -4.98
N VAL A 86 -4.52 5.28 -4.30
CA VAL A 86 -4.09 6.60 -4.77
C VAL A 86 -2.72 6.97 -4.20
N CYS A 87 -1.95 7.76 -4.94
CA CYS A 87 -0.72 8.37 -4.44
C CYS A 87 -1.00 9.35 -3.31
N TYR A 88 0.01 9.60 -2.47
CA TYR A 88 -0.04 10.60 -1.40
C TYR A 88 -0.53 11.97 -1.92
N THR A 89 -1.58 12.49 -1.29
CA THR A 89 -2.16 13.80 -1.57
C THR A 89 -1.84 14.76 -0.42
N ASN A 90 -1.29 15.93 -0.72
CA ASN A 90 -0.99 16.93 0.31
C ASN A 90 -2.20 17.85 0.55
N PHE A 91 -2.97 17.60 1.61
CA PHE A 91 -4.19 18.35 1.96
C PHE A 91 -3.90 19.82 2.27
N THR A 92 -2.72 20.12 2.83
CA THR A 92 -2.32 21.49 3.16
C THR A 92 -2.17 22.38 1.93
N LYS A 93 -1.94 21.81 0.72
CA LYS A 93 -1.94 22.58 -0.54
C LYS A 93 -3.32 23.19 -0.85
N PHE A 94 -4.38 22.63 -0.28
CA PHE A 94 -5.78 23.05 -0.49
C PHE A 94 -6.38 23.74 0.74
N ASN A 95 -5.55 24.10 1.74
CA ASN A 95 -5.99 24.66 3.02
C ASN A 95 -6.96 23.75 3.80
N LEU A 96 -6.85 22.43 3.63
CA LEU A 96 -7.70 21.44 4.27
C LEU A 96 -6.96 20.74 5.45
N PRO A 97 -7.70 20.26 6.46
CA PRO A 97 -7.12 19.52 7.57
C PRO A 97 -6.45 18.24 7.09
N THR A 98 -5.26 17.94 7.61
CA THR A 98 -4.53 16.73 7.22
C THR A 98 -5.09 15.52 7.94
N PRO A 99 -5.48 14.44 7.23
CA PRO A 99 -5.96 13.21 7.85
C PRO A 99 -4.81 12.40 8.47
N ILE A 100 -5.15 11.40 9.27
CA ILE A 100 -4.19 10.43 9.79
C ILE A 100 -3.81 9.46 8.67
N TYR A 101 -2.69 9.74 7.99
CA TYR A 101 -2.18 8.86 6.94
C TYR A 101 -1.58 7.57 7.50
N ILE A 102 -2.02 6.45 6.94
CA ILE A 102 -1.42 5.13 7.19
C ILE A 102 -1.16 4.39 5.89
N ASN A 103 -0.27 3.40 5.92
CA ASN A 103 -0.12 2.49 4.80
C ASN A 103 0.44 1.13 5.20
N MET A 104 0.59 0.26 4.21
CA MET A 104 1.24 -1.04 4.30
C MET A 104 2.23 -1.18 3.14
N VAL A 105 3.38 -1.80 3.40
CA VAL A 105 4.37 -2.18 2.39
C VAL A 105 4.59 -3.69 2.39
N ARG A 106 5.17 -4.18 1.29
CA ARG A 106 5.58 -5.57 1.09
C ARG A 106 6.96 -5.61 0.44
N ASP A 107 7.68 -6.73 0.58
CA ASP A 107 8.86 -7.01 -0.24
C ASP A 107 8.56 -6.70 -1.73
N PRO A 108 9.31 -5.80 -2.38
CA PRO A 108 8.99 -5.33 -3.71
C PRO A 108 8.95 -6.45 -4.77
N VAL A 109 9.81 -7.46 -4.63
CA VAL A 109 9.91 -8.57 -5.60
C VAL A 109 8.73 -9.52 -5.43
N GLU A 110 8.41 -9.92 -4.19
CA GLU A 110 7.22 -10.71 -3.90
C GLU A 110 5.93 -9.98 -4.28
N ARG A 111 5.92 -8.65 -4.17
CA ARG A 111 4.78 -7.81 -4.57
C ARG A 111 4.57 -7.81 -6.08
N VAL A 112 5.62 -7.64 -6.89
CA VAL A 112 5.47 -7.68 -8.36
C VAL A 112 5.15 -9.08 -8.87
N ILE A 113 5.69 -10.13 -8.25
CA ILE A 113 5.30 -11.52 -8.53
C ILE A 113 3.82 -11.72 -8.19
N SER A 114 3.38 -11.23 -7.02
CA SER A 114 1.98 -11.32 -6.62
C SER A 114 1.05 -10.57 -7.58
N TRP A 115 1.47 -9.41 -8.08
CA TRP A 115 0.74 -8.66 -9.11
C TRP A 115 0.68 -9.44 -10.42
N TYR A 116 1.81 -9.94 -10.90
CA TYR A 116 1.93 -10.67 -12.16
C TYR A 116 0.93 -11.83 -12.27
N TYR A 117 0.82 -12.65 -11.23
CA TYR A 117 -0.13 -13.76 -11.20
C TYR A 117 -1.56 -13.33 -10.85
N TYR A 118 -1.74 -12.22 -10.13
CA TYR A 118 -3.07 -11.69 -9.84
C TYR A 118 -3.78 -11.20 -11.10
N VAL A 119 -3.11 -10.43 -11.95
CA VAL A 119 -3.73 -9.95 -13.20
C VAL A 119 -3.94 -11.05 -14.24
N ARG A 120 -3.37 -12.24 -14.03
CA ARG A 120 -3.55 -13.41 -14.91
C ARG A 120 -4.56 -14.43 -14.38
N ALA A 121 -5.08 -14.17 -13.20
CA ALA A 121 -6.04 -15.04 -12.55
C ALA A 121 -7.38 -15.08 -13.32
N PRO A 122 -7.99 -16.26 -13.52
CA PRO A 122 -9.31 -16.35 -14.14
C PRO A 122 -10.40 -15.53 -13.44
N TRP A 123 -10.45 -15.56 -12.10
CA TRP A 123 -11.47 -14.83 -11.33
C TRP A 123 -11.35 -13.30 -11.49
N TYR A 124 -10.14 -12.77 -11.65
CA TYR A 124 -9.92 -11.35 -11.92
C TYR A 124 -10.68 -10.88 -13.17
N TYR A 125 -10.68 -11.69 -14.24
CA TYR A 125 -11.39 -11.37 -15.46
C TYR A 125 -12.89 -11.67 -15.38
N VAL A 126 -13.29 -12.72 -14.68
CA VAL A 126 -14.72 -13.02 -14.47
C VAL A 126 -15.40 -11.88 -13.72
N GLU A 127 -14.84 -11.44 -12.59
CA GLU A 127 -15.37 -10.34 -11.78
C GLU A 127 -15.42 -9.03 -12.59
N ARG A 128 -14.35 -8.72 -13.33
CA ARG A 128 -14.31 -7.51 -14.17
C ARG A 128 -15.27 -7.57 -15.35
N LYS A 129 -15.51 -8.74 -15.94
CA LYS A 129 -16.52 -8.91 -17.00
C LYS A 129 -17.94 -8.79 -16.46
N GLN A 130 -18.20 -9.26 -15.25
CA GLN A 130 -19.50 -9.05 -14.59
C GLN A 130 -19.77 -7.56 -14.32
N ALA A 131 -18.76 -6.83 -13.84
CA ALA A 131 -18.87 -5.39 -13.60
C ALA A 131 -18.86 -4.56 -14.90
N PHE A 132 -18.11 -5.00 -15.92
CA PHE A 132 -17.90 -4.29 -17.18
C PHE A 132 -17.94 -5.27 -18.37
N PRO A 133 -19.14 -5.62 -18.88
CA PRO A 133 -19.33 -6.66 -19.91
C PRO A 133 -18.51 -6.47 -21.20
N ASP A 134 -18.26 -5.22 -21.58
CA ASP A 134 -17.59 -4.86 -22.84
C ASP A 134 -16.06 -5.00 -22.81
N LEU A 135 -15.45 -5.30 -21.66
CA LEU A 135 -13.98 -5.43 -21.57
C LEU A 135 -13.48 -6.62 -22.40
N PRO A 136 -12.50 -6.49 -23.30
CA PRO A 136 -11.97 -7.63 -24.04
C PRO A 136 -11.31 -8.65 -23.10
N LEU A 137 -11.40 -9.94 -23.44
CA LEU A 137 -10.63 -10.98 -22.77
C LEU A 137 -9.18 -10.96 -23.28
N PRO A 138 -8.17 -11.17 -22.41
CA PRO A 138 -6.76 -11.23 -22.84
C PRO A 138 -6.46 -12.47 -23.69
N ASP A 139 -5.33 -12.41 -24.42
CA ASP A 139 -4.79 -13.58 -25.14
C ASP A 139 -4.49 -14.73 -24.13
N PRO A 140 -5.02 -15.96 -24.37
CA PRO A 140 -4.74 -17.11 -23.52
C PRO A 140 -3.26 -17.42 -23.30
N ARG A 141 -2.38 -17.12 -24.26
CA ARG A 141 -0.92 -17.26 -24.14
C ARG A 141 -0.34 -16.30 -23.10
N TRP A 142 -0.88 -15.09 -23.01
CA TRP A 142 -0.49 -14.13 -21.98
C TRP A 142 -0.91 -14.60 -20.58
N LEU A 143 -2.12 -15.15 -20.45
CA LEU A 143 -2.66 -15.70 -19.19
C LEU A 143 -1.83 -16.87 -18.66
N ARG A 144 -1.38 -17.77 -19.54
CA ARG A 144 -0.59 -18.96 -19.16
C ARG A 144 0.90 -18.67 -18.95
N LYS A 145 1.37 -17.46 -19.26
CA LYS A 145 2.80 -17.13 -19.20
C LYS A 145 3.28 -17.18 -17.74
N ASN A 146 4.31 -17.99 -17.49
CA ASN A 146 4.98 -18.09 -16.19
C ASN A 146 5.96 -16.91 -15.96
N PHE A 147 6.05 -16.42 -14.73
CA PHE A 147 6.91 -15.29 -14.35
C PHE A 147 8.39 -15.56 -14.58
N GLU A 148 8.88 -16.76 -14.27
CA GLU A 148 10.29 -17.13 -14.50
C GLU A 148 10.64 -17.08 -15.98
N ALA A 149 9.83 -17.71 -16.82
CA ALA A 149 10.03 -17.66 -18.27
C ALA A 149 9.98 -16.21 -18.79
N CYS A 150 9.10 -15.37 -18.22
CA CYS A 150 9.00 -13.96 -18.57
C CYS A 150 10.28 -13.19 -18.23
N VAL A 151 10.85 -13.39 -17.03
CA VAL A 151 12.12 -12.76 -16.61
C VAL A 151 13.30 -13.31 -17.44
N LEU A 152 13.41 -14.62 -17.59
CA LEU A 152 14.56 -15.26 -18.26
C LEU A 152 14.63 -14.94 -19.76
N ARG A 153 13.49 -14.76 -20.43
CA ARG A 153 13.46 -14.32 -21.83
C ARG A 153 13.65 -12.81 -22.00
N GLY A 154 13.57 -12.04 -20.92
CA GLY A 154 13.58 -10.57 -21.01
C GLY A 154 12.32 -10.00 -21.66
N ASP A 155 11.16 -10.61 -21.42
CA ASP A 155 9.88 -10.08 -21.90
C ASP A 155 9.66 -8.67 -21.29
N GLN A 156 9.10 -7.74 -22.07
CA GLN A 156 8.99 -6.33 -21.68
C GLN A 156 8.29 -6.11 -20.33
N GLU A 157 7.25 -6.88 -20.03
CA GLU A 157 6.45 -6.75 -18.80
C GLU A 157 7.17 -7.23 -17.52
N CYS A 158 8.24 -8.01 -17.66
CA CYS A 158 9.09 -8.49 -16.56
C CYS A 158 10.51 -7.90 -16.61
N THR A 159 10.73 -6.92 -17.48
CA THR A 159 11.98 -6.18 -17.60
C THR A 159 11.80 -4.82 -16.94
N TYR A 160 12.65 -4.52 -15.98
CA TYR A 160 12.52 -3.34 -15.13
C TYR A 160 13.74 -2.46 -15.31
N ARG A 161 13.64 -1.41 -16.15
CA ARG A 161 14.77 -0.53 -16.42
C ARG A 161 14.68 0.75 -15.59
N GLN A 162 15.78 1.12 -14.97
CA GLN A 162 15.88 2.37 -14.22
C GLN A 162 15.55 3.57 -15.11
N GLY A 163 14.81 4.53 -14.55
CA GLY A 163 14.38 5.75 -15.24
C GLY A 163 13.13 5.59 -16.11
N GLU A 164 12.62 4.38 -16.33
CA GLU A 164 11.35 4.21 -17.03
C GLU A 164 10.21 4.89 -16.27
N THR A 165 9.47 5.74 -16.98
CA THR A 165 8.36 6.53 -16.44
C THR A 165 6.98 5.97 -16.83
N HIS A 166 6.93 4.93 -17.66
CA HIS A 166 5.69 4.42 -18.24
C HIS A 166 4.64 4.07 -17.16
N GLU A 167 3.48 4.73 -17.19
CA GLU A 167 2.38 4.54 -16.22
C GLU A 167 1.17 3.81 -16.82
N GLY A 168 1.43 2.85 -17.72
CA GLY A 168 0.36 2.09 -18.37
C GLY A 168 -0.47 1.26 -17.39
N ILE A 169 -1.70 0.91 -17.81
CA ILE A 169 -2.58 -0.01 -17.09
C ILE A 169 -1.81 -1.30 -16.82
N GLY A 170 -1.53 -1.59 -15.55
CA GLY A 170 -0.81 -2.78 -15.14
C GLY A 170 0.66 -2.56 -14.76
N ASP A 171 1.22 -1.34 -14.85
CA ASP A 171 2.54 -1.07 -14.25
C ASP A 171 2.43 -0.83 -12.75
N HIS A 172 2.64 -1.89 -11.98
CA HIS A 172 2.65 -1.85 -10.53
C HIS A 172 4.05 -2.12 -9.97
N ARG A 173 5.13 -1.79 -10.68
CA ARG A 173 6.50 -1.99 -10.17
C ARG A 173 6.89 -1.05 -9.03
N ARG A 174 6.29 0.14 -8.96
CA ARG A 174 6.62 1.22 -8.00
C ARG A 174 5.70 1.20 -6.78
N GLN A 175 6.16 0.67 -5.66
CA GLN A 175 5.49 0.84 -4.35
C GLN A 175 5.76 2.24 -3.81
N SER A 176 7.01 2.72 -3.96
CA SER A 176 7.42 4.05 -3.48
C SER A 176 6.60 5.20 -4.08
N LEU A 177 6.08 5.04 -5.31
CA LEU A 177 5.24 6.03 -6.00
C LEU A 177 4.00 6.42 -5.17
N PHE A 178 3.37 5.46 -4.48
CA PHE A 178 2.19 5.73 -3.65
C PHE A 178 2.49 6.66 -2.46
N PHE A 179 3.77 6.76 -2.05
CA PHE A 179 4.21 7.62 -0.97
C PHE A 179 4.85 8.91 -1.49
N CYS A 180 5.54 8.84 -2.63
CA CYS A 180 6.18 10.01 -3.24
C CYS A 180 5.14 11.08 -3.63
N GLY A 181 4.00 10.66 -4.19
CA GLY A 181 2.88 11.55 -4.52
C GLY A 181 2.60 11.67 -6.02
N HIS A 182 1.93 12.77 -6.39
CA HIS A 182 1.41 13.01 -7.75
C HIS A 182 2.40 13.72 -8.69
N ASP A 183 3.53 14.20 -8.18
CA ASP A 183 4.49 14.99 -8.96
C ASP A 183 5.20 14.12 -10.03
N TYR A 184 5.55 14.71 -11.18
CA TYR A 184 6.17 13.95 -12.29
C TYR A 184 7.53 13.35 -11.89
N GLU A 185 8.24 14.00 -10.98
CA GLU A 185 9.52 13.57 -10.41
C GLU A 185 9.41 12.27 -9.60
N CYS A 186 8.21 11.84 -9.25
CA CYS A 186 7.94 10.55 -8.63
C CYS A 186 7.84 9.38 -9.64
N THR A 187 7.68 9.68 -10.93
CA THR A 187 7.44 8.66 -11.96
C THR A 187 8.68 7.84 -12.34
N PRO A 188 9.91 8.38 -12.41
CA PRO A 188 11.06 7.61 -12.88
C PRO A 188 11.38 6.44 -11.95
N PHE A 189 11.24 5.21 -12.47
CA PHE A 189 11.47 3.99 -11.71
C PHE A 189 12.91 3.89 -11.20
N ASN A 190 13.05 3.44 -9.96
CA ASN A 190 14.34 3.12 -9.35
C ASN A 190 15.34 4.29 -9.30
N THR A 191 14.84 5.52 -9.13
CA THR A 191 15.68 6.73 -9.01
C THR A 191 15.80 7.22 -7.57
N ASP A 192 16.92 7.89 -7.26
CA ASP A 192 17.13 8.45 -5.92
C ASP A 192 16.15 9.59 -5.61
N GLY A 193 15.86 10.46 -6.58
CA GLY A 193 14.90 11.57 -6.40
C GLY A 193 13.51 11.10 -5.95
N ALA A 194 12.96 10.08 -6.60
CA ALA A 194 11.68 9.50 -6.21
C ALA A 194 11.75 8.82 -4.83
N LEU A 195 12.85 8.09 -4.56
CA LEU A 195 13.09 7.44 -3.28
C LEU A 195 13.11 8.43 -2.10
N GLN A 196 13.91 9.49 -2.20
CA GLN A 196 14.06 10.46 -1.11
C GLN A 196 12.75 11.20 -0.82
N ARG A 197 11.97 11.52 -1.87
CA ARG A 197 10.63 12.10 -1.71
C ARG A 197 9.66 11.15 -1.00
N ALA A 198 9.64 9.87 -1.38
CA ALA A 198 8.84 8.85 -0.71
C ALA A 198 9.22 8.68 0.77
N LYS A 199 10.53 8.60 1.08
CA LYS A 199 11.04 8.51 2.46
C LYS A 199 10.62 9.72 3.30
N ARG A 200 10.80 10.93 2.75
CA ARG A 200 10.39 12.19 3.39
C ARG A 200 8.89 12.23 3.68
N ALA A 201 8.05 11.76 2.75
CA ALA A 201 6.62 11.68 2.97
C ALA A 201 6.29 10.72 4.12
N VAL A 202 6.86 9.51 4.14
CA VAL A 202 6.69 8.53 5.23
C VAL A 202 7.12 9.09 6.59
N GLU A 203 8.24 9.81 6.65
CA GLU A 203 8.74 10.42 7.88
C GLU A 203 7.85 11.54 8.39
N THR A 204 7.34 12.39 7.50
CA THR A 204 6.69 13.65 7.89
C THR A 204 5.17 13.56 7.95
N GLN A 205 4.56 12.66 7.18
CA GLN A 205 3.11 12.62 6.94
C GLN A 205 2.45 11.36 7.48
N TYR A 206 3.13 10.21 7.45
CA TYR A 206 2.51 8.93 7.83
C TYR A 206 2.65 8.66 9.33
N ALA A 207 1.54 8.30 9.97
CA ALA A 207 1.51 7.87 11.36
C ALA A 207 2.21 6.52 11.54
N VAL A 208 1.78 5.52 10.77
CA VAL A 208 2.38 4.17 10.75
C VAL A 208 2.35 3.64 9.32
N VAL A 209 3.46 3.05 8.89
CA VAL A 209 3.56 2.25 7.67
C VAL A 209 3.93 0.83 8.06
N GLY A 210 2.95 -0.08 8.00
CA GLY A 210 3.13 -1.48 8.38
C GLY A 210 3.85 -2.30 7.32
N VAL A 211 4.32 -3.49 7.70
CA VAL A 211 5.04 -4.43 6.83
C VAL A 211 4.26 -5.75 6.79
N LEU A 212 3.89 -6.19 5.59
CA LEU A 212 3.09 -7.41 5.42
C LEU A 212 3.80 -8.66 5.95
N GLU A 213 5.12 -8.73 5.82
CA GLU A 213 5.94 -9.84 6.31
C GLU A 213 6.13 -9.83 7.84
N ASP A 214 5.76 -8.74 8.52
CA ASP A 214 5.92 -8.55 9.97
C ASP A 214 4.61 -8.01 10.59
N LEU A 215 3.54 -8.79 10.45
CA LEU A 215 2.21 -8.41 10.90
C LEU A 215 2.09 -8.25 12.42
N ASN A 216 2.81 -9.05 13.21
CA ASN A 216 2.80 -8.94 14.67
C ASN A 216 3.27 -7.57 15.13
N THR A 217 4.42 -7.14 14.63
CA THR A 217 4.95 -5.81 14.93
C THR A 217 4.03 -4.74 14.39
N THR A 218 3.53 -4.93 13.16
CA THR A 218 2.60 -3.99 12.51
C THR A 218 1.36 -3.74 13.36
N LEU A 219 0.64 -4.78 13.77
CA LEU A 219 -0.59 -4.67 14.55
C LEU A 219 -0.33 -4.04 15.92
N THR A 220 0.77 -4.43 16.58
CA THR A 220 1.19 -3.85 17.87
C THR A 220 1.44 -2.35 17.76
N VAL A 221 2.18 -1.91 16.74
CA VAL A 221 2.49 -0.49 16.54
C VAL A 221 1.22 0.29 16.20
N PHE A 222 0.34 -0.23 15.34
CA PHE A 222 -0.95 0.40 15.04
C PHE A 222 -1.81 0.59 16.29
N GLU A 223 -1.95 -0.43 17.13
CA GLU A 223 -2.68 -0.36 18.41
C GLU A 223 -2.15 0.73 19.34
N LYS A 224 -0.82 0.87 19.43
CA LYS A 224 -0.18 1.84 20.34
C LYS A 224 -0.20 3.26 19.81
N TYR A 225 0.00 3.46 18.50
CA TYR A 225 0.12 4.79 17.89
C TYR A 225 -1.21 5.40 17.48
N ILE A 226 -2.22 4.57 17.20
CA ILE A 226 -3.53 5.01 16.69
C ILE A 226 -4.67 4.22 17.37
N PRO A 227 -4.76 4.23 18.72
CA PRO A 227 -5.69 3.38 19.47
C PRO A 227 -7.17 3.66 19.17
N ARG A 228 -7.54 4.90 18.78
CA ARG A 228 -8.92 5.26 18.41
C ARG A 228 -9.48 4.34 17.32
N PHE A 229 -8.64 3.91 16.39
CA PHE A 229 -9.01 3.06 15.25
C PHE A 229 -8.58 1.61 15.44
N PHE A 230 -7.43 1.36 16.07
CA PHE A 230 -6.80 0.04 16.07
C PHE A 230 -6.84 -0.72 17.39
N ARG A 231 -7.45 -0.19 18.46
CA ARG A 231 -7.57 -0.95 19.72
C ARG A 231 -8.19 -2.33 19.49
N GLY A 232 -7.48 -3.37 19.88
CA GLY A 232 -7.90 -4.77 19.70
C GLY A 232 -7.66 -5.35 18.30
N ALA A 233 -6.85 -4.69 17.45
CA ALA A 233 -6.54 -5.16 16.09
C ALA A 233 -5.89 -6.55 16.07
N THR A 234 -5.02 -6.86 17.02
CA THR A 234 -4.31 -8.14 17.13
C THR A 234 -5.29 -9.29 17.38
N GLU A 235 -6.20 -9.09 18.33
CA GLU A 235 -7.27 -10.04 18.67
C GLU A 235 -8.19 -10.28 17.45
N VAL A 236 -8.73 -9.22 16.86
CA VAL A 236 -9.60 -9.31 15.68
C VAL A 236 -8.89 -9.96 14.48
N TYR A 237 -7.59 -9.71 14.31
CA TYR A 237 -6.84 -10.34 13.23
C TYR A 237 -6.71 -11.85 13.46
N TYR A 238 -6.25 -12.28 14.63
CA TYR A 238 -5.93 -13.69 14.87
C TYR A 238 -7.16 -14.55 15.10
N ASP A 239 -8.10 -14.09 15.90
CA ASP A 239 -9.24 -14.91 16.33
C ASP A 239 -10.31 -14.98 15.23
N GLU A 240 -10.39 -13.93 14.42
CA GLU A 240 -11.57 -13.61 13.64
C GLU A 240 -11.32 -13.62 12.11
N ILE A 241 -10.10 -13.30 11.68
CA ILE A 241 -9.73 -13.19 10.25
C ILE A 241 -8.78 -14.32 9.84
N ASN A 242 -7.65 -14.47 10.53
CA ASN A 242 -6.61 -15.45 10.19
C ASN A 242 -7.12 -16.88 10.25
N ASN A 243 -7.96 -17.19 11.24
CA ASN A 243 -8.51 -18.53 11.45
C ASN A 243 -9.77 -18.81 10.61
N GLY A 244 -10.41 -17.79 10.03
CA GLY A 244 -11.74 -17.91 9.40
C GLY A 244 -11.83 -17.51 7.92
N LEU A 245 -10.95 -16.66 7.40
CA LEU A 245 -11.09 -16.08 6.06
C LEU A 245 -9.77 -16.08 5.27
N ARG A 246 -9.68 -16.91 4.23
CA ARG A 246 -8.60 -16.84 3.22
C ARG A 246 -8.85 -15.75 2.19
N ILE A 247 -8.73 -14.48 2.59
CA ILE A 247 -9.09 -13.31 1.76
C ILE A 247 -8.12 -13.08 0.58
N ASN A 248 -6.86 -13.55 0.67
CA ASN A 248 -5.79 -13.21 -0.29
C ASN A 248 -5.06 -14.40 -0.92
N GLY A 249 -5.63 -15.61 -0.84
CA GLY A 249 -5.01 -16.80 -1.43
C GLY A 249 -5.05 -16.76 -2.95
N ASN A 250 -3.89 -16.74 -3.61
CA ASN A 250 -3.81 -17.00 -5.06
C ASN A 250 -3.24 -18.41 -5.29
N ALA A 251 -4.13 -19.39 -5.47
CA ALA A 251 -3.74 -20.79 -5.76
C ALA A 251 -3.01 -20.97 -7.11
N PHE A 252 -3.03 -19.93 -7.96
CA PHE A 252 -2.42 -19.92 -9.29
C PHE A 252 -1.06 -19.22 -9.31
N LYS A 253 -0.51 -18.85 -8.13
CA LYS A 253 0.87 -18.38 -8.00
C LYS A 253 1.78 -19.60 -7.80
N PRO A 254 2.46 -20.12 -8.84
CA PRO A 254 3.50 -21.12 -8.64
C PRO A 254 4.68 -20.53 -7.85
N PRO A 255 5.50 -21.38 -7.21
CA PRO A 255 6.76 -20.95 -6.65
C PRO A 255 7.65 -20.33 -7.74
N VAL A 256 8.44 -19.34 -7.34
CA VAL A 256 9.46 -18.70 -8.18
C VAL A 256 10.79 -18.93 -7.48
N SER A 257 11.79 -19.38 -8.23
CA SER A 257 13.13 -19.67 -7.78
C SER A 257 13.85 -18.42 -7.26
N GLU A 258 14.76 -18.61 -6.30
CA GLU A 258 15.51 -17.49 -5.74
C GLU A 258 16.48 -16.89 -6.75
N GLU A 259 16.97 -17.67 -7.70
CA GLU A 259 17.80 -17.22 -8.82
C GLU A 259 17.03 -16.19 -9.66
N VAL A 260 15.79 -16.47 -10.03
CA VAL A 260 14.94 -15.53 -10.78
C VAL A 260 14.61 -14.30 -9.94
N LYS A 261 14.28 -14.47 -8.66
CA LYS A 261 14.04 -13.32 -7.76
C LYS A 261 15.27 -12.45 -7.67
N ASN A 262 16.48 -13.02 -7.61
CA ASN A 262 17.73 -12.28 -7.56
C ASN A 262 17.98 -11.44 -8.84
N ILE A 263 17.58 -11.92 -10.01
CA ILE A 263 17.60 -11.13 -11.26
C ILE A 263 16.71 -9.88 -11.11
N VAL A 264 15.50 -10.04 -10.56
CA VAL A 264 14.58 -8.92 -10.33
C VAL A 264 15.11 -7.98 -9.25
N ARG A 265 15.63 -8.50 -8.12
CA ARG A 265 16.19 -7.70 -7.01
C ARG A 265 17.27 -6.72 -7.48
N ARG A 266 18.15 -7.14 -8.40
CA ARG A 266 19.20 -6.29 -8.98
C ARG A 266 18.65 -5.04 -9.69
N ASN A 267 17.41 -5.08 -10.16
CA ASN A 267 16.74 -3.97 -10.84
C ASN A 267 15.78 -3.18 -9.92
N PHE A 268 15.61 -3.58 -8.66
CA PHE A 268 14.68 -2.99 -7.68
C PHE A 268 15.39 -2.32 -6.50
N THR A 269 16.65 -1.94 -6.67
CA THR A 269 17.52 -1.48 -5.56
C THR A 269 16.89 -0.37 -4.71
N ARG A 270 16.26 0.64 -5.31
CA ARG A 270 15.59 1.75 -4.59
C ARG A 270 14.25 1.36 -3.99
N GLU A 271 13.50 0.46 -4.64
CA GLU A 271 12.27 -0.08 -4.05
C GLU A 271 12.56 -0.94 -2.81
N ILE A 272 13.65 -1.73 -2.84
CA ILE A 272 14.12 -2.53 -1.70
C ILE A 272 14.60 -1.60 -0.59
N GLU A 273 15.36 -0.56 -0.93
CA GLU A 273 15.82 0.43 0.03
C GLU A 273 14.63 1.17 0.71
N PHE A 274 13.58 1.49 -0.05
CA PHE A 274 12.35 2.07 0.50
C PHE A 274 11.62 1.12 1.44
N TYR A 275 11.51 -0.16 1.07
CA TYR A 275 10.91 -1.20 1.90
C TYR A 275 11.66 -1.38 3.22
N GLU A 276 12.99 -1.53 3.18
CA GLU A 276 13.80 -1.68 4.40
C GLU A 276 13.77 -0.42 5.27
N PHE A 277 13.71 0.76 4.67
CA PHE A 277 13.48 2.01 5.40
C PHE A 277 12.16 1.99 6.17
N CYS A 278 11.05 1.59 5.54
CA CYS A 278 9.75 1.49 6.20
C CYS A 278 9.78 0.45 7.34
N ARG A 279 10.41 -0.70 7.09
CA ARG A 279 10.58 -1.76 8.09
C ARG A 279 11.43 -1.31 9.28
N GLN A 280 12.55 -0.64 9.04
CA GLN A 280 13.38 -0.06 10.09
C GLN A 280 12.60 0.97 10.90
N ARG A 281 11.83 1.84 10.24
CA ARG A 281 10.96 2.82 10.91
C ARG A 281 9.91 2.15 11.79
N LEU A 282 9.28 1.08 11.31
CA LEU A 282 8.30 0.31 12.08
C LEU A 282 8.93 -0.29 13.35
N HIS A 283 10.12 -0.87 13.25
CA HIS A 283 10.85 -1.42 14.40
C HIS A 283 11.29 -0.34 15.40
N LYS A 284 11.71 0.84 14.92
CA LYS A 284 11.99 1.99 15.79
C LYS A 284 10.73 2.43 16.56
N GLN A 285 9.57 2.43 15.91
CA GLN A 285 8.29 2.71 16.59
C GLN A 285 7.98 1.67 17.66
N LEU A 286 8.14 0.37 17.35
CA LEU A 286 7.94 -0.69 18.35
C LEU A 286 8.85 -0.48 19.56
N LEU A 287 10.16 -0.28 19.36
CA LEU A 287 11.11 -0.06 20.44
C LEU A 287 10.70 1.13 21.32
N ALA A 288 10.33 2.25 20.70
CA ALA A 288 9.88 3.43 21.43
C ALA A 288 8.62 3.16 22.29
N THR A 289 7.73 2.23 21.91
CA THR A 289 6.58 1.84 22.77
C THR A 289 6.98 1.06 24.02
N THR A 290 8.12 0.38 23.97
CA THR A 290 8.64 -0.44 25.09
C THR A 290 9.58 0.33 26.02
N SER A 291 10.16 1.43 25.55
CA SER A 291 11.10 2.26 26.31
C SER A 291 10.43 3.26 27.26
N VAL A 292 9.10 3.39 27.23
CA VAL A 292 8.35 4.16 28.24
C VAL A 292 8.05 3.25 29.42
N LYS A 293 8.94 3.30 30.42
CA LYS A 293 8.64 2.95 31.82
C LYS A 293 8.44 4.23 32.61
#